data_AF-A0A4U9U9M8-F1
#
_entry.id   AF-A0A4U9U9M8-F1
#
_cell.length_a   1.000
_cell.length_b   1.000
_cell.length_c   1.000
_cell.angle_alpha   90.00
_cell.angle_beta   90.00
_cell.angle_gamma   90.00
#
_symmetry.space_group_name_H-M   'P 1'
#
loop_
_entity.id
_entity.type
_entity.pdbx_description
1 polymer ?
#
loop_
_entity_poly.entity_id
_entity_poly.type
_entity_poly.pdbx_seq_one_letter_code
_entity_poly.pdbx_strand_id
1 'polypeptide(L)'
;MTEARRADLQALACQYNEDGFRVLVLATRDLGLEGCTLPLSIVDERDLVIEGLLTFLDPPKESAREAIAALQENGVAVKVLTGDNPVITCKICRDVGLEPGTPLSGLEIEQMDDAHLMREVEQRTVFTKLTPLQKSRVLKMLQANGPHRGLPGGWH
;
A
#
# COMPACT_ATOMS: atom_id res chain seq x y z
N MET A 1 25.10 15.69 9.05
CA MET A 1 24.82 14.29 9.47
C MET A 1 25.73 13.36 8.67
N THR A 2 26.36 12.36 9.28
CA THR A 2 27.24 11.42 8.56
C THR A 2 26.41 10.40 7.76
N GLU A 3 26.95 9.90 6.65
CA GLU A 3 26.28 8.92 5.79
C GLU A 3 25.87 7.64 6.54
N ALA A 4 26.71 7.19 7.48
CA ALA A 4 26.41 6.04 8.35
C ALA A 4 25.14 6.24 9.19
N ARG A 5 24.95 7.45 9.75
CA ARG A 5 23.78 7.75 10.60
C ARG A 5 22.49 7.86 9.78
N ARG A 6 22.60 8.23 8.49
CA ARG A 6 21.47 8.21 7.54
C ARG A 6 21.04 6.78 7.27
N ALA A 7 21.99 5.90 6.99
CA ALA A 7 21.74 4.49 6.72
C ALA A 7 21.08 3.80 7.93
N ASP A 8 21.57 4.07 9.14
CA ASP A 8 20.99 3.50 10.38
C ASP A 8 19.52 3.92 10.57
N LEU A 9 19.20 5.19 10.36
CA LEU A 9 17.82 5.69 10.47
C LEU A 9 16.90 5.13 9.38
N GLN A 10 17.42 4.94 8.16
CA GLN A 10 16.67 4.29 7.08
C GLN A 10 16.40 2.82 7.41
N ALA A 11 17.39 2.09 7.93
CA ALA A 11 17.21 0.71 8.35
C ALA A 11 16.17 0.60 9.46
N LEU A 12 16.24 1.48 10.47
CA LEU A 12 15.26 1.54 11.55
C LEU A 12 13.85 1.89 11.07
N ALA A 13 13.73 2.84 10.14
CA ALA A 13 12.44 3.17 9.52
C ALA A 13 11.87 1.99 8.71
N CYS A 14 12.71 1.26 7.98
CA CYS A 14 12.32 0.03 7.29
C CYS A 14 11.81 -1.02 8.29
N GLN A 15 12.53 -1.26 9.38
CA GLN A 15 12.12 -2.20 10.42
C GLN A 15 10.76 -1.84 11.02
N TYR A 16 10.54 -0.57 11.39
CA TYR A 16 9.24 -0.15 11.90
C TYR A 16 8.11 -0.29 10.87
N ASN A 17 8.38 -0.04 9.58
CA ASN A 17 7.39 -0.28 8.54
C ASN A 17 7.07 -1.79 8.39
N GLU A 18 8.06 -2.67 8.52
CA GLU A 18 7.87 -4.12 8.52
C GLU A 18 7.05 -4.60 9.72
N ASP A 19 7.20 -3.95 10.86
CA ASP A 19 6.40 -4.18 12.06
C ASP A 19 4.95 -3.61 11.95
N GLY A 20 4.64 -2.92 10.85
CA GLY A 20 3.30 -2.41 10.54
C GLY A 20 3.06 -0.97 10.99
N PHE A 21 4.09 -0.27 11.45
CA PHE A 21 4.00 1.15 11.77
C PHE A 21 4.08 1.99 10.51
N ARG A 22 3.25 3.03 10.42
CA ARG A 22 3.52 4.16 9.51
C ARG A 22 4.59 5.03 10.14
N VAL A 23 5.73 5.16 9.47
CA VAL A 23 6.87 5.96 9.95
C VAL A 23 6.91 7.32 9.24
N LEU A 24 7.06 8.40 10.01
CA LEU A 24 7.37 9.75 9.52
C LEU A 24 8.74 10.18 10.04
N VAL A 25 9.59 10.69 9.15
CA VAL A 25 10.87 11.30 9.55
C VAL A 25 10.62 12.76 9.90
N LEU A 26 11.01 13.18 11.10
CA LEU A 26 11.00 14.58 11.50
C LEU A 26 12.39 15.17 11.29
N ALA A 27 12.47 16.24 10.51
CA ALA A 27 13.70 16.98 10.30
C ALA A 27 13.42 18.48 10.29
N THR A 28 14.33 19.26 10.87
CA THR A 28 14.20 20.71 10.98
C THR A 28 15.37 21.40 10.32
N ARG A 29 15.19 22.65 9.89
CA ARG A 29 16.28 23.53 9.47
C ARG A 29 16.01 24.91 10.02
N ASP A 30 17.01 25.49 10.67
CA ASP A 30 16.98 26.89 11.05
C ASP A 30 17.16 27.76 9.80
N LEU A 31 16.24 28.69 9.58
CA LEU A 31 16.24 29.60 8.43
C LEU A 31 16.88 30.95 8.75
N GLY A 32 17.27 31.19 10.01
CA GLY A 32 17.85 32.44 10.45
C GLY A 32 16.98 33.67 10.17
N LEU A 33 17.60 34.85 10.12
CA LEU A 33 16.92 36.13 9.89
C LEU A 33 16.62 36.42 8.41
N GLU A 34 17.34 35.77 7.48
CA GLU A 34 17.13 35.93 6.03
C GLU A 34 15.88 35.18 5.54
N GLY A 35 15.43 34.18 6.31
CA GLY A 35 14.19 33.44 6.08
C GLY A 35 14.19 32.63 4.78
N CYS A 36 13.02 32.12 4.41
CA CYS A 36 12.76 31.53 3.10
C CYS A 36 11.68 32.35 2.40
N THR A 37 11.79 32.46 1.08
CA THR A 37 10.71 33.00 0.25
C THR A 37 9.51 32.06 0.30
N LEU A 38 8.34 32.58 0.67
CA LEU A 38 7.10 31.80 0.68
C LEU A 38 6.38 31.90 -0.68
N PRO A 39 5.65 30.85 -1.10
CA PRO A 39 5.47 29.56 -0.42
C PRO A 39 6.73 28.67 -0.50
N LEU A 40 6.95 27.86 0.53
CA LEU A 40 8.01 26.86 0.54
C LEU A 40 7.81 25.84 -0.58
N SER A 41 8.92 25.32 -1.10
CA SER A 41 8.95 24.35 -2.18
C SER A 41 9.93 23.21 -1.88
N ILE A 42 9.93 22.17 -2.72
CA ILE A 42 10.81 21.02 -2.57
C ILE A 42 12.30 21.42 -2.55
N VAL A 43 12.68 22.50 -3.26
CA VAL A 43 14.08 22.95 -3.27
C VAL A 43 14.54 23.54 -1.92
N ASP A 44 13.58 23.90 -1.06
CA ASP A 44 13.84 24.39 0.29
C ASP A 44 14.07 23.23 1.27
N GLU A 45 13.71 21.99 0.92
CA GLU A 45 13.91 20.74 1.71
C GLU A 45 15.37 20.23 1.65
N ARG A 46 16.33 21.12 1.90
CA ARG A 46 17.76 20.83 1.94
C ARG A 46 18.35 21.22 3.30
N ASP A 47 19.49 20.63 3.63
CA ASP A 47 20.25 20.91 4.86
C ASP A 47 19.42 20.74 6.15
N LEU A 48 18.44 19.84 6.10
CA LEU A 48 17.62 19.46 7.24
C LEU A 48 18.42 18.60 8.23
N VAL A 49 18.29 18.91 9.51
CA VAL A 49 18.77 18.13 10.64
C VAL A 49 17.66 17.17 11.04
N ILE A 50 17.91 15.86 10.94
CA ILE A 50 16.94 14.86 11.39
C ILE A 50 16.88 14.87 12.91
N GLU A 51 15.69 15.12 13.45
CA GLU A 51 15.42 15.11 14.88
C GLU A 51 14.98 13.72 15.37
N GLY A 52 14.33 12.94 14.51
CA GLY A 52 13.91 11.58 14.85
C GLY A 52 12.84 11.00 13.94
N LEU A 53 12.20 9.93 14.43
CA LEU A 53 11.11 9.23 13.76
C LEU A 53 9.85 9.28 14.62
N LEU A 54 8.69 9.46 13.98
CA LEU A 54 7.37 9.25 14.59
C LEU A 54 6.75 8.00 13.97
N THR A 55 6.30 7.08 14.83
CA THR A 55 5.70 5.81 14.41
C THR A 55 4.24 5.74 14.83
N PHE A 56 3.35 5.47 13.90
CA PHE A 56 1.91 5.33 14.13
C PHE A 56 1.50 3.90 13.84
N LEU A 57 0.83 3.25 14.79
CA LEU A 57 0.25 1.92 14.59
C LEU A 57 -1.25 2.07 14.35
N ASP A 58 -1.75 1.52 13.26
CA ASP A 58 -3.19 1.42 13.01
C ASP A 58 -3.56 -0.08 12.96
N PRO A 59 -3.78 -0.72 14.12
CA PRO A 59 -3.97 -2.16 14.17
C PRO A 59 -5.30 -2.51 13.46
N PRO A 60 -5.33 -3.59 12.65
CA PRO A 60 -6.59 -4.06 12.10
C PRO A 60 -7.54 -4.43 13.24
N LYS A 61 -8.84 -4.10 13.08
CA LYS A 61 -9.87 -4.50 14.03
C LYS A 61 -9.89 -6.03 14.16
N GLU A 62 -10.08 -6.53 15.37
CA GLU A 62 -10.13 -7.98 15.66
C GLU A 62 -11.18 -8.71 14.78
N SER A 63 -12.31 -8.05 14.52
CA SER A 63 -13.37 -8.52 13.61
C SER A 63 -12.92 -8.75 12.16
N ALA A 64 -11.83 -8.12 11.70
CA ALA A 64 -11.33 -8.30 10.35
C ALA A 64 -10.76 -9.70 10.14
N ARG A 65 -10.10 -10.26 11.15
CA ARG A 65 -9.59 -11.64 11.11
C ARG A 65 -10.73 -12.64 11.01
N GLU A 66 -11.74 -12.50 11.86
CA GLU A 66 -12.93 -13.37 11.86
C GLU A 66 -13.66 -13.33 10.50
N ALA A 67 -13.85 -12.13 9.94
CA ALA A 67 -14.51 -11.96 8.65
C ALA A 67 -13.71 -12.59 7.50
N ILE A 68 -12.38 -12.43 7.48
CA ILE A 68 -11.52 -13.04 6.46
C ILE A 68 -11.54 -14.56 6.55
N ALA A 69 -11.45 -15.11 7.76
CA ALA A 69 -11.53 -16.56 7.98
C ALA A 69 -12.88 -17.12 7.47
N ALA A 70 -14.00 -16.49 7.83
CA ALA A 70 -15.32 -16.90 7.36
C ALA A 70 -15.45 -16.86 5.82
N LEU A 71 -14.89 -15.84 5.16
CA LEU A 71 -14.90 -15.76 3.69
C LEU A 71 -14.07 -16.88 3.06
N GLN A 72 -12.89 -17.16 3.61
CA GLN A 72 -12.01 -18.23 3.13
C GLN A 72 -12.63 -19.63 3.32
N GLU A 73 -13.30 -19.88 4.44
CA GLU A 73 -14.04 -21.13 4.70
C GLU A 73 -15.17 -21.37 3.70
N ASN A 74 -15.77 -20.29 3.17
CA ASN A 74 -16.80 -20.34 2.13
C ASN A 74 -16.21 -20.38 0.70
N GLY A 75 -14.90 -20.53 0.55
CA GLY A 75 -14.21 -20.56 -0.75
C GLY A 75 -14.21 -19.21 -1.48
N VAL A 76 -14.48 -18.11 -0.76
CA VAL A 76 -14.46 -16.76 -1.34
C VAL A 76 -13.05 -16.21 -1.29
N ALA A 77 -12.46 -15.97 -2.46
CA ALA A 77 -11.14 -15.35 -2.56
C ALA A 77 -11.20 -13.87 -2.13
N VAL A 78 -10.39 -13.52 -1.12
CA VAL A 78 -10.24 -12.13 -0.64
C VAL A 78 -9.12 -11.44 -1.42
N LYS A 79 -9.37 -10.22 -1.88
CA LYS A 79 -8.41 -9.37 -2.60
C LYS A 79 -8.33 -8.00 -1.89
N VAL A 80 -7.14 -7.46 -1.70
CA VAL A 80 -6.89 -6.17 -1.02
C VAL A 80 -6.45 -5.12 -2.02
N LEU A 81 -7.19 -4.01 -2.11
CA LEU A 81 -6.88 -2.89 -3.01
C LEU A 81 -6.73 -1.59 -2.18
N THR A 82 -5.51 -1.08 -2.07
CA THR A 82 -5.18 0.10 -1.25
C THR A 82 -4.24 1.09 -1.97
N GLY A 83 -4.26 2.35 -1.50
CA GLY A 83 -3.27 3.37 -1.83
C GLY A 83 -2.01 3.32 -0.97
N ASP A 84 -1.97 2.45 0.05
CA ASP A 84 -0.89 2.39 1.03
C ASP A 84 0.39 1.71 0.52
N ASN A 85 1.43 1.77 1.36
CA ASN A 85 2.71 1.12 1.13
C ASN A 85 2.58 -0.42 1.17
N PRO A 86 3.23 -1.16 0.25
CA PRO A 86 3.16 -2.62 0.21
C PRO A 86 3.68 -3.31 1.48
N VAL A 87 4.70 -2.77 2.14
CA VAL A 87 5.29 -3.37 3.35
C VAL A 87 4.25 -3.43 4.47
N ILE A 88 3.65 -2.27 4.79
CA ILE A 88 2.62 -2.15 5.83
C ILE A 88 1.39 -2.98 5.46
N THR A 89 0.94 -2.91 4.20
CA THR A 89 -0.24 -3.66 3.73
C THR A 89 -0.03 -5.17 3.88
N CYS A 90 1.14 -5.69 3.51
CA CYS A 90 1.44 -7.12 3.65
C CYS A 90 1.50 -7.55 5.12
N LYS A 91 2.04 -6.71 6.01
CA LYS A 91 2.04 -6.98 7.46
C LYS A 91 0.61 -7.09 7.99
N ILE A 92 -0.23 -6.10 7.68
CA ILE A 92 -1.64 -6.09 8.10
C ILE A 92 -2.38 -7.33 7.58
N CYS A 93 -2.16 -7.71 6.31
CA CYS A 93 -2.75 -8.93 5.74
C CYS A 93 -2.37 -10.17 6.56
N ARG A 94 -1.09 -10.34 6.90
CA ARG A 94 -0.64 -11.48 7.74
C ARG A 94 -1.25 -11.43 9.13
N ASP A 95 -1.35 -10.25 9.74
CA ASP A 95 -1.92 -10.08 11.09
C ASP A 95 -3.40 -10.48 11.15
N VAL A 96 -4.13 -10.38 10.02
CA VAL A 96 -5.53 -10.82 9.89
C VAL A 96 -5.69 -12.21 9.27
N GLY A 97 -4.60 -12.95 9.05
CA GLY A 97 -4.65 -14.33 8.51
C GLY A 97 -4.81 -14.41 6.99
N LEU A 98 -4.52 -13.33 6.26
CA LEU A 98 -4.53 -13.30 4.79
C LEU A 98 -3.10 -13.36 4.24
N GLU A 99 -2.79 -14.39 3.46
CA GLU A 99 -1.50 -14.49 2.78
C GLU A 99 -1.39 -13.49 1.62
N PRO A 100 -0.50 -12.48 1.71
CA PRO A 100 -0.49 -11.38 0.74
C PRO A 100 0.14 -11.76 -0.62
N GLY A 101 0.95 -12.83 -0.66
CA GLY A 101 1.76 -13.18 -1.82
C GLY A 101 2.69 -12.04 -2.24
N THR A 102 2.97 -11.95 -3.54
CA THR A 102 3.75 -10.84 -4.10
C THR A 102 2.80 -9.69 -4.48
N PRO A 103 2.87 -8.52 -3.83
CA PRO A 103 1.98 -7.41 -4.11
C PRO A 103 2.21 -6.86 -5.53
N LEU A 104 1.16 -6.31 -6.13
CA LEU A 104 1.23 -5.61 -7.41
C LEU A 104 1.00 -4.11 -7.19
N SER A 105 1.93 -3.26 -7.64
CA SER A 105 1.84 -1.81 -7.45
C SER A 105 1.10 -1.10 -8.58
N GLY A 106 0.54 0.07 -8.28
CA GLY A 106 -0.06 0.96 -9.29
C GLY A 106 0.87 1.29 -10.46
N LEU A 107 2.17 1.47 -10.19
CA LEU A 107 3.18 1.73 -11.23
C LEU A 107 3.36 0.55 -12.19
N GLU A 108 3.36 -0.68 -11.67
CA GLU A 108 3.42 -1.89 -12.51
C GLU A 108 2.13 -2.04 -13.33
N ILE A 109 0.96 -1.78 -12.73
CA ILE A 109 -0.34 -1.84 -13.42
C ILE A 109 -0.41 -0.84 -14.58
N GLU A 110 0.16 0.34 -14.42
CA GLU A 110 0.19 1.36 -15.47
C GLU A 110 0.95 0.92 -16.72
N GLN A 111 1.96 0.06 -16.54
CA GLN A 111 2.76 -0.50 -17.63
C GLN A 111 2.11 -1.73 -18.30
N MET A 112 1.06 -2.29 -17.70
CA MET A 112 0.37 -3.46 -18.22
C MET A 112 -0.77 -3.07 -19.15
N ASP A 113 -0.93 -3.82 -20.25
CA ASP A 113 -2.19 -3.83 -21.00
C ASP A 113 -3.28 -4.61 -20.24
N ASP A 114 -4.52 -4.51 -20.71
CA ASP A 114 -5.67 -5.15 -20.05
C ASP A 114 -5.59 -6.68 -20.08
N ALA A 115 -4.96 -7.29 -21.09
CA ALA A 115 -4.85 -8.75 -21.20
C ALA A 115 -3.84 -9.32 -20.18
N HIS A 116 -2.72 -8.64 -19.97
CA HIS A 116 -1.75 -8.96 -18.93
C HIS A 116 -2.34 -8.71 -17.55
N LEU A 117 -2.96 -7.55 -17.33
CA LEU A 117 -3.59 -7.22 -16.06
C LEU A 117 -4.67 -8.24 -15.70
N MET A 118 -5.46 -8.71 -16.68
CA MET A 118 -6.50 -9.72 -16.48
C MET A 118 -5.93 -11.03 -15.90
N ARG A 119 -4.72 -11.44 -16.26
CA ARG A 119 -4.06 -12.62 -15.69
C ARG A 119 -3.51 -12.34 -14.29
N GLU A 120 -2.85 -11.19 -14.12
CA GLU A 120 -2.27 -10.81 -12.83
C GLU A 120 -3.35 -10.65 -11.75
N VAL A 121 -4.52 -10.08 -12.08
CA VAL A 121 -5.55 -9.89 -11.05
C VAL A 121 -6.10 -11.19 -10.48
N GLU A 122 -6.01 -12.30 -11.20
CA GLU A 122 -6.39 -13.64 -10.70
C GLU A 122 -5.37 -14.16 -9.69
N GLN A 123 -4.08 -13.98 -9.98
CA GLN A 123 -2.99 -14.55 -9.19
C GLN A 123 -2.63 -13.71 -7.97
N ARG A 124 -2.86 -12.39 -8.02
CA ARG A 124 -2.41 -11.45 -6.98
C ARG A 124 -3.46 -11.25 -5.89
N THR A 125 -3.05 -11.28 -4.63
CA THR A 125 -3.94 -11.00 -3.49
C THR A 125 -3.97 -9.52 -3.15
N VAL A 126 -2.83 -8.83 -3.26
CA VAL A 126 -2.65 -7.46 -2.75
C VAL A 126 -2.24 -6.50 -3.87
N PHE A 127 -2.96 -5.38 -3.97
CA PHE A 127 -2.71 -4.29 -4.91
C PHE A 127 -2.49 -2.99 -4.13
N THR A 128 -1.37 -2.31 -4.39
CA THR A 128 -0.84 -1.24 -3.52
C THR A 128 -0.53 0.03 -4.30
N LYS A 129 -0.44 1.17 -3.60
CA LYS A 129 -0.21 2.48 -4.23
C LYS A 129 -1.16 2.78 -5.41
N LEU A 130 -2.40 2.30 -5.33
CA LEU A 130 -3.38 2.49 -6.40
C LEU A 130 -3.93 3.92 -6.40
N THR A 131 -3.99 4.52 -7.58
CA THR A 131 -4.87 5.68 -7.81
C THR A 131 -6.34 5.24 -7.89
N PRO A 132 -7.31 6.16 -7.70
CA PRO A 132 -8.74 5.82 -7.87
C PRO A 132 -9.08 5.21 -9.24
N LEU A 133 -8.42 5.67 -10.31
CA LEU A 133 -8.60 5.15 -11.66
C LEU A 133 -8.05 3.72 -11.79
N GLN A 134 -6.86 3.46 -11.25
CA GLN A 134 -6.26 2.13 -11.26
C GLN A 134 -7.07 1.14 -10.43
N LYS A 135 -7.60 1.56 -9.26
CA LYS A 135 -8.52 0.72 -8.45
C LYS A 135 -9.74 0.31 -9.26
N SER A 136 -10.35 1.26 -9.97
CA SER A 136 -11.48 0.99 -10.86
C SER A 136 -11.12 0.02 -11.99
N ARG A 137 -9.92 0.14 -12.57
CA ARG A 137 -9.42 -0.77 -13.62
C ARG A 137 -9.23 -2.19 -13.09
N VAL A 138 -8.61 -2.37 -11.92
CA VAL A 138 -8.44 -3.69 -11.27
C VAL A 138 -9.80 -4.32 -10.97
N LEU A 139 -10.74 -3.56 -10.42
CA LEU A 139 -12.11 -4.04 -10.13
C LEU A 139 -12.82 -4.51 -11.40
N LYS A 140 -12.68 -3.79 -12.52
CA LYS A 140 -13.25 -4.21 -13.81
C LYS A 140 -12.69 -5.55 -14.30
N MET A 141 -11.39 -5.77 -14.15
CA MET A 141 -10.75 -7.03 -14.55
C MET A 141 -11.19 -8.19 -13.64
N LEU A 142 -11.25 -7.98 -12.33
CA LEU A 142 -11.77 -8.97 -11.37
C LEU A 142 -13.23 -9.35 -11.68
N GLN A 143 -14.08 -8.36 -12.00
CA GLN A 143 -15.46 -8.60 -12.42
C GLN A 143 -15.54 -9.33 -13.75
N ALA A 144 -14.60 -9.09 -14.67
CA ALA A 144 -14.56 -9.77 -15.95
C ALA A 144 -14.25 -11.26 -15.81
N ASN A 145 -13.43 -11.63 -14.82
CA ASN A 145 -12.98 -13.01 -14.55
C ASN A 145 -13.89 -13.79 -13.59
N GLY A 146 -14.88 -13.13 -12.99
CA GLY A 146 -15.78 -13.77 -12.02
C GLY A 146 -16.69 -14.86 -12.65
N PRO A 147 -17.14 -15.84 -11.84
CA PRO A 147 -17.92 -17.01 -12.31
C PRO A 147 -19.31 -16.67 -12.91
N HIS A 148 -19.78 -15.43 -12.80
CA HIS A 148 -21.09 -15.01 -13.34
C HIS A 148 -21.12 -14.78 -14.86
N ARG A 149 -20.02 -15.03 -15.58
CA ARG A 149 -19.99 -14.96 -17.04
C ARG A 149 -20.38 -16.33 -17.65
N GLY A 150 -21.65 -16.71 -17.47
CA GLY A 150 -22.17 -17.99 -17.95
C GLY A 150 -23.63 -18.33 -17.60
N LEU A 151 -24.56 -17.38 -17.65
CA LEU A 151 -26.00 -17.70 -17.76
C LEU A 151 -26.54 -17.10 -19.07
N PRO A 152 -26.54 -17.86 -20.18
CA PRO A 152 -27.32 -17.51 -21.34
C PRO A 152 -28.80 -17.82 -21.08
N GLY A 153 -29.65 -16.79 -21.09
CA GLY A 153 -31.08 -16.93 -21.39
C GLY A 153 -32.05 -16.81 -20.20
N GLY A 154 -33.07 -15.98 -20.42
CA GLY A 154 -34.40 -16.18 -19.84
C GLY A 154 -34.80 -15.25 -18.70
N TRP A 155 -35.09 -13.99 -18.99
CA TRP A 155 -36.14 -13.27 -18.28
C TRP A 155 -37.35 -13.24 -19.21
N HIS A 156 -38.38 -14.02 -18.86
CA HIS A 156 -39.76 -13.78 -19.30
C HIS A 156 -40.38 -12.71 -18.39
#